data_AF-A0A843HDB7-F1
#
_entry.id   AF-A0A843HDB7-F1
#
_cell.length_a   1.000
_cell.length_b   1.000
_cell.length_c   1.000
_cell.angle_alpha   90.00
_cell.angle_beta   90.00
_cell.angle_gamma   90.00
#
_symmetry.space_group_name_H-M   'P 1'
#
loop_
_entity.id
_entity.type
_entity.pdbx_description
1 polymer ?
#
loop_
_entity_poly.entity_id
_entity_poly.type
_entity_poly.pdbx_seq_one_letter_code
_entity_poly.pdbx_strand_id
1 'polypeptide(L)'
;MKAIVFDNAGTILQRKTIIKDMSTKKVFFNTDTIGIANKNDKNIIVVFQTPVDELYEYSDMSIKQYMLRHNSSFEIAYSQINVSNEQLLDVIRDDAMINDILETYELLLKRDVRIISGAAVIVDTTSGMITHVYTAGGSFFKYTSDVMDYLKEEGFEIYIASGDNKHSLNQISSILNIAKNNIYSTCNVNCKESVIEKLQNEGYYVYMVGNHTNDILAIKKADTGILTLQQKELLPKRLISQADYVISSIDMVIDVIKKES
;
A
#
# COMPACT_ATOMS: atom_id res chain seq x y z
N MET A 1 -22.37 7.73 14.67
CA MET A 1 -22.02 7.76 13.23
C MET A 1 -21.15 6.55 12.95
N LYS A 2 -21.12 6.01 11.72
CA LYS A 2 -20.28 4.85 11.38
C LYS A 2 -19.29 5.26 10.29
N ALA A 3 -18.03 4.91 10.49
CA ALA A 3 -16.97 5.09 9.49
C ALA A 3 -16.32 3.73 9.21
N ILE A 4 -15.85 3.55 7.99
CA ILE A 4 -15.06 2.39 7.61
C ILE A 4 -13.80 2.84 6.87
N VAL A 5 -12.66 2.34 7.34
CA VAL A 5 -11.35 2.60 6.77
C VAL A 5 -10.86 1.33 6.10
N PHE A 6 -10.50 1.43 4.83
CA PHE A 6 -9.91 0.34 4.07
C PHE A 6 -8.43 0.60 3.83
N ASP A 7 -7.59 -0.43 3.92
CA ASP A 7 -6.39 -0.46 3.09
C ASP A 7 -6.76 -0.59 1.60
N ASN A 8 -5.84 -0.21 0.72
CA ASN A 8 -6.02 -0.40 -0.71
C ASN A 8 -5.51 -1.78 -1.20
N ALA A 9 -4.21 -2.01 -1.06
CA ALA A 9 -3.50 -2.99 -1.86
C ALA A 9 -3.52 -4.39 -1.22
N GLY A 10 -4.33 -5.27 -1.80
CA GLY A 10 -4.67 -6.58 -1.23
C GLY A 10 -5.96 -6.57 -0.40
N THR A 11 -6.63 -5.40 -0.31
CA THR A 11 -7.92 -5.24 0.36
C THR A 11 -9.03 -4.82 -0.61
N ILE A 12 -8.95 -3.61 -1.19
CA ILE A 12 -9.85 -3.10 -2.23
C ILE A 12 -9.39 -3.59 -3.62
N LEU A 13 -8.08 -3.55 -3.84
CA LEU A 13 -7.42 -3.85 -5.10
C LEU A 13 -6.72 -5.21 -5.01
N GLN A 14 -7.00 -6.12 -5.95
CA GLN A 14 -6.22 -7.33 -6.13
C GLN A 14 -4.85 -6.96 -6.69
N ARG A 15 -3.86 -6.91 -5.82
CA ARG A 15 -2.51 -6.44 -6.16
C ARG A 15 -1.78 -7.44 -7.04
N LYS A 16 -1.07 -6.91 -8.03
CA LYS A 16 -0.09 -7.58 -8.88
C LYS A 16 1.18 -6.73 -8.86
N THR A 17 2.32 -7.37 -8.59
CA THR A 17 3.61 -6.68 -8.54
C THR A 17 4.64 -7.46 -9.32
N ILE A 18 5.44 -6.76 -10.11
CA ILE A 18 6.65 -7.29 -10.75
C ILE A 18 7.85 -6.72 -10.03
N ILE A 19 8.69 -7.60 -9.50
CA ILE A 19 9.83 -7.24 -8.66
C ILE A 19 11.12 -7.73 -9.34
N LYS A 20 12.15 -6.88 -9.35
CA LYS A 20 13.50 -7.22 -9.76
C LYS A 20 14.42 -7.22 -8.53
N ASP A 21 15.05 -8.34 -8.28
CA ASP A 21 16.15 -8.45 -7.30
C ASP A 21 17.42 -7.88 -7.92
N MET A 22 18.00 -6.86 -7.30
CA MET A 22 19.13 -6.13 -7.87
C MET A 22 20.46 -6.88 -7.78
N SER A 23 20.56 -7.85 -6.85
CA SER A 23 21.75 -8.69 -6.70
C SER A 23 21.81 -9.79 -7.75
N THR A 24 20.66 -10.43 -8.05
CA THR A 24 20.58 -11.54 -9.00
C THR A 24 20.11 -11.13 -10.39
N LYS A 25 19.60 -9.89 -10.54
CA LYS A 25 18.92 -9.35 -11.73
C LYS A 25 17.71 -10.17 -12.18
N LYS A 26 17.22 -11.08 -11.34
CA LYS A 26 16.03 -11.89 -11.63
C LYS A 26 14.77 -11.07 -11.43
N VAL A 27 13.86 -11.17 -12.39
CA VAL A 27 12.53 -10.58 -12.32
C VAL A 27 11.51 -11.67 -12.03
N PHE A 28 10.61 -11.43 -11.08
CA PHE A 28 9.59 -12.38 -10.67
C PHE A 28 8.30 -11.68 -10.24
N PHE A 29 7.21 -12.45 -10.21
CA PHE A 29 5.95 -12.00 -9.64
C PHE A 29 5.90 -12.35 -8.16
N ASN A 30 5.55 -11.39 -7.32
CA ASN A 30 5.26 -11.62 -5.91
C ASN A 30 4.37 -10.49 -5.41
N THR A 31 3.33 -10.79 -4.64
CA THR A 31 2.44 -9.76 -4.10
C THR A 31 2.89 -9.26 -2.73
N ASP A 32 3.67 -10.05 -2.00
CA ASP A 32 4.10 -9.76 -0.63
C ASP A 32 5.43 -9.00 -0.58
N THR A 33 5.38 -7.71 -0.91
CA THR A 33 6.55 -6.80 -0.87
C THR A 33 6.97 -6.50 0.58
N ILE A 34 6.03 -6.43 1.51
CA ILE A 34 6.30 -6.21 2.92
C ILE A 34 7.04 -7.42 3.52
N GLY A 35 6.66 -8.65 3.17
CA GLY A 35 7.37 -9.86 3.56
C GLY A 35 8.79 -9.93 3.01
N ILE A 36 9.06 -9.40 1.81
CA ILE A 36 10.43 -9.23 1.30
C ILE A 36 11.21 -8.23 2.16
N ALA A 37 10.64 -7.05 2.43
CA ALA A 37 11.27 -6.05 3.28
C ALA A 37 11.57 -6.64 4.66
N ASN A 38 10.63 -7.37 5.27
CA ASN A 38 10.76 -7.95 6.61
C ASN A 38 11.83 -9.02 6.78
N LYS A 39 12.46 -9.49 5.70
CA LYS A 39 13.64 -10.37 5.81
C LYS A 39 14.84 -9.67 6.45
N ASN A 40 14.87 -8.34 6.46
CA ASN A 40 15.87 -7.52 7.13
C ASN A 40 15.18 -6.30 7.76
N ASP A 41 15.35 -6.06 9.06
CA ASP A 41 14.71 -4.94 9.78
C ASP A 41 15.20 -3.56 9.30
N LYS A 42 16.34 -3.53 8.59
CA LYS A 42 16.91 -2.32 7.96
C LYS A 42 16.36 -2.04 6.56
N ASN A 43 15.54 -2.95 6.02
CA ASN A 43 14.88 -2.69 4.74
C ASN A 43 13.69 -1.76 4.94
N ILE A 44 13.63 -0.76 4.07
CA ILE A 44 12.48 0.14 3.96
C ILE A 44 11.92 0.09 2.54
N ILE A 45 10.64 0.41 2.38
CA ILE A 45 9.99 0.57 1.09
C ILE A 45 9.82 2.06 0.81
N VAL A 46 10.36 2.50 -0.32
CA VAL A 46 10.27 3.87 -0.80
C VAL A 46 9.41 3.90 -2.06
N VAL A 47 8.33 4.66 -2.04
CA VAL A 47 7.36 4.76 -3.13
C VAL A 47 7.54 6.08 -3.86
N PHE A 48 7.54 6.01 -5.19
CA PHE A 48 7.63 7.17 -6.08
C PHE A 48 6.24 7.78 -6.26
N GLN A 49 6.17 9.10 -6.17
CA GLN A 49 4.95 9.87 -6.40
C GLN A 49 4.74 10.20 -7.88
N THR A 50 5.81 10.18 -8.68
CA THR A 50 5.74 10.33 -10.13
C THR A 50 5.07 9.11 -10.77
N PRO A 51 4.08 9.30 -11.66
CA PRO A 51 3.52 8.23 -12.47
C PRO A 51 4.61 7.44 -13.20
N VAL A 52 4.44 6.12 -13.29
CA VAL A 52 5.51 5.23 -13.77
C VAL A 52 5.85 5.48 -15.24
N ASP A 53 4.87 5.86 -16.05
CA ASP A 53 5.01 6.26 -17.44
C ASP A 53 5.75 7.60 -17.62
N GLU A 54 5.71 8.50 -16.65
CA GLU A 54 6.53 9.72 -16.68
C GLU A 54 8.01 9.41 -16.37
N LEU A 55 8.33 8.25 -15.78
CA LEU A 55 9.72 7.88 -15.48
C LEU A 55 10.55 7.57 -16.74
N TYR A 56 9.94 7.38 -17.92
CA TYR A 56 10.70 7.22 -19.18
C TYR A 56 11.55 8.45 -19.50
N GLU A 57 11.15 9.66 -19.08
CA GLU A 57 11.96 10.88 -19.29
C GLU A 57 13.30 10.86 -18.53
N TYR A 58 13.43 9.96 -17.54
CA TYR A 58 14.59 9.84 -16.67
C TYR A 58 15.29 8.48 -16.80
N SER A 59 15.02 7.71 -17.88
CA SER A 59 15.51 6.32 -18.04
C SER A 59 17.02 6.16 -17.86
N ASP A 60 17.79 7.15 -18.30
CA ASP A 60 19.26 7.16 -18.26
C ASP A 60 19.83 7.69 -16.93
N MET A 61 18.97 8.08 -15.98
CA MET A 61 19.37 8.53 -14.66
C MET A 61 19.40 7.38 -13.67
N SER A 62 20.29 7.49 -12.69
CA SER A 62 20.21 6.64 -11.53
C SER A 62 19.06 7.04 -10.61
N ILE A 63 18.59 6.09 -9.82
CA ILE A 63 17.53 6.32 -8.83
C ILE A 63 17.97 7.37 -7.81
N LYS A 64 19.22 7.33 -7.35
CA LYS A 64 19.76 8.33 -6.42
C LYS A 64 19.74 9.73 -7.03
N GLN A 65 20.21 9.88 -8.27
CA GLN A 65 20.25 11.18 -8.94
C GLN A 65 18.83 11.75 -9.13
N TYR A 66 17.90 10.90 -9.53
CA TYR A 66 16.49 11.27 -9.64
C TYR A 66 15.95 11.74 -8.29
N MET A 67 16.13 10.96 -7.22
CA MET A 67 15.65 11.32 -5.88
C MET A 67 16.25 12.64 -5.36
N LEU A 68 17.53 12.90 -5.63
CA LEU A 68 18.20 14.17 -5.25
C LEU A 68 17.63 15.37 -6.02
N ARG A 69 17.31 15.21 -7.31
CA ARG A 69 16.74 16.27 -8.16
C ARG A 69 15.25 16.52 -7.86
N HIS A 70 14.55 15.47 -7.42
CA HIS A 70 13.10 15.46 -7.21
C HIS A 70 12.78 15.05 -5.76
N ASN A 71 13.32 15.78 -4.79
CA ASN A 71 13.26 15.42 -3.37
C ASN A 71 11.85 15.31 -2.77
N SER A 72 10.84 15.87 -3.44
CA SER A 72 9.42 15.77 -3.08
C SER A 72 8.65 14.67 -3.82
N SER A 73 9.31 13.91 -4.69
CA SER A 73 8.67 12.91 -5.57
C SER A 73 8.81 11.47 -5.08
N PHE A 74 9.16 11.28 -3.80
CA PHE A 74 9.19 9.97 -3.16
C PHE A 74 8.88 10.06 -1.67
N GLU A 75 8.37 8.96 -1.11
CA GLU A 75 8.05 8.86 0.32
C GLU A 75 8.32 7.45 0.86
N ILE A 76 8.68 7.36 2.14
CA ILE A 76 8.87 6.08 2.84
C ILE A 76 7.49 5.54 3.24
N ALA A 77 7.01 4.54 2.50
CA ALA A 77 5.70 3.93 2.72
C ALA A 77 5.73 2.82 3.79
N TYR A 78 6.88 2.19 4.01
CA TYR A 78 7.05 1.14 5.00
C TYR A 78 8.46 1.14 5.60
N SER A 79 8.55 0.99 6.92
CA SER A 79 9.80 0.82 7.66
C SER A 79 9.53 0.16 9.01
N GLN A 80 10.50 -0.61 9.51
CA GLN A 80 10.53 -1.10 10.90
C GLN A 80 11.39 -0.24 11.82
N ILE A 81 12.10 0.74 11.26
CA ILE A 81 12.97 1.68 11.96
C ILE A 81 12.54 3.12 11.68
N ASN A 82 12.94 4.05 12.55
CA ASN A 82 12.74 5.47 12.29
C ASN A 82 13.83 5.96 11.34
N VAL A 83 13.44 6.34 10.13
CA VAL A 83 14.31 6.93 9.12
C VAL A 83 13.56 8.01 8.36
N SER A 84 14.18 9.17 8.17
CA SER A 84 13.62 10.28 7.38
C SER A 84 14.04 10.20 5.92
N ASN A 85 13.33 10.93 5.05
CA ASN A 85 13.73 11.08 3.64
C ASN A 85 15.14 11.70 3.51
N GLU A 86 15.52 12.63 4.39
CA GLU A 86 16.85 13.24 4.40
C GLU A 86 17.93 12.20 4.72
N GLN A 87 17.74 11.42 5.80
CA GLN A 87 18.66 10.35 6.18
C GLN A 87 18.78 9.30 5.07
N LEU A 88 17.68 8.98 4.39
CA LEU A 88 17.69 8.07 3.24
C LEU A 88 18.56 8.62 2.10
N LEU A 89 18.41 9.89 1.73
CA LEU A 89 19.19 10.50 0.65
C LEU A 89 20.71 10.51 0.94
N ASP A 90 21.08 10.63 2.21
CA ASP A 90 22.48 10.59 2.64
C ASP A 90 23.10 9.20 2.48
N VAL A 91 22.36 8.14 2.79
CA VAL A 91 22.88 6.76 2.80
C VAL A 91 22.69 6.03 1.47
N ILE A 92 21.66 6.36 0.69
CA ILE A 92 21.31 5.61 -0.53
C ILE A 92 22.47 5.62 -1.52
N ARG A 93 22.75 4.47 -2.13
CA ARG A 93 23.83 4.30 -3.10
C ARG A 93 23.36 4.62 -4.51
N ASP A 94 24.35 4.90 -5.35
CA ASP A 94 24.17 5.12 -6.77
C ASP A 94 24.35 3.78 -7.52
N ASP A 95 23.50 2.78 -7.23
CA ASP A 95 23.66 1.38 -7.66
C ASP A 95 22.47 0.79 -8.44
N ALA A 96 21.47 1.61 -8.74
CA ALA A 96 20.30 1.25 -9.54
C ALA A 96 19.84 2.39 -10.46
N MET A 97 19.27 2.04 -11.60
CA MET A 97 18.81 2.96 -12.64
C MET A 97 17.28 3.07 -12.65
N ILE A 98 16.76 4.21 -13.11
CA ILE A 98 15.32 4.34 -13.39
C ILE A 98 14.87 3.28 -14.40
N ASN A 99 15.72 2.93 -15.37
CA ASN A 99 15.44 1.83 -16.29
C ASN A 99 15.19 0.48 -15.58
N ASP A 100 15.79 0.20 -14.43
CA ASP A 100 15.49 -1.02 -13.68
C ASP A 100 14.02 -1.06 -13.22
N ILE A 101 13.43 0.09 -12.87
CA ILE A 101 12.01 0.23 -12.55
C ILE A 101 11.17 0.00 -13.82
N LEU A 102 11.53 0.67 -14.92
CA LEU A 102 10.80 0.59 -16.19
C LEU A 102 10.74 -0.84 -16.76
N GLU A 103 11.81 -1.63 -16.58
CA GLU A 103 11.78 -3.06 -16.93
C GLU A 103 10.67 -3.83 -16.21
N THR A 104 10.44 -3.51 -14.93
CA THR A 104 9.33 -4.14 -14.18
C THR A 104 7.98 -3.64 -14.66
N TYR A 105 7.87 -2.36 -15.04
CA TYR A 105 6.65 -1.74 -15.56
C TYR A 105 6.19 -2.41 -16.85
N GLU A 106 7.09 -2.58 -17.81
CA GLU A 106 6.83 -3.22 -19.10
C GLU A 106 6.31 -4.66 -18.95
N LEU A 107 6.78 -5.36 -17.92
CA LEU A 107 6.32 -6.71 -17.60
C LEU A 107 4.97 -6.70 -16.86
N LEU A 108 4.69 -5.66 -16.06
CA LEU A 108 3.42 -5.47 -15.38
C LEU A 108 2.30 -5.16 -16.38
N LEU A 109 2.56 -4.34 -17.40
CA LEU A 109 1.61 -4.00 -18.47
C LEU A 109 1.13 -5.22 -19.27
N LYS A 110 1.92 -6.29 -19.30
CA LYS A 110 1.55 -7.58 -19.92
C LYS A 110 0.63 -8.42 -19.05
N ARG A 111 0.26 -7.95 -17.85
CA ARG A 111 -0.68 -8.60 -16.93
C ARG A 111 -2.03 -7.91 -17.01
N ASP A 112 -3.06 -8.62 -16.58
CA ASP A 112 -4.40 -8.04 -16.40
C ASP A 112 -4.40 -7.05 -15.21
N VAL A 113 -4.04 -5.80 -15.49
CA VAL A 113 -3.95 -4.70 -14.53
C VAL A 113 -4.71 -3.51 -15.11
N ARG A 114 -5.61 -2.93 -14.31
CA ARG A 114 -6.41 -1.77 -14.70
C ARG A 114 -5.94 -0.46 -14.06
N ILE A 115 -5.30 -0.57 -12.90
CA ILE A 115 -4.81 0.56 -12.12
C ILE A 115 -3.33 0.31 -11.83
N ILE A 116 -2.49 1.29 -12.16
CA ILE A 116 -1.07 1.28 -11.79
C ILE A 116 -0.95 1.97 -10.44
N SER A 117 -0.57 1.23 -9.41
CA SER A 117 -0.34 1.76 -8.06
C SER A 117 0.91 2.62 -7.98
N GLY A 118 1.94 2.29 -8.78
CA GLY A 118 3.17 3.07 -8.86
C GLY A 118 4.44 2.24 -8.92
N ALA A 119 5.56 2.94 -8.79
CA ALA A 119 6.90 2.38 -8.69
C ALA A 119 7.44 2.52 -7.26
N ALA A 120 8.30 1.58 -6.86
CA ALA A 120 8.92 1.59 -5.55
C ALA A 120 10.25 0.82 -5.54
N VAL A 121 11.02 1.07 -4.49
CA VAL A 121 12.28 0.37 -4.21
C VAL A 121 12.33 -0.12 -2.77
N ILE A 122 13.08 -1.20 -2.55
CA ILE A 122 13.44 -1.69 -1.23
C ILE A 122 14.90 -1.34 -0.97
N VAL A 123 15.16 -0.49 0.02
CA VAL A 123 16.50 -0.01 0.37
C VAL A 123 16.91 -0.59 1.71
N ASP A 124 18.10 -1.19 1.79
CA ASP A 124 18.74 -1.50 3.06
C ASP A 124 19.42 -0.22 3.57
N THR A 125 18.91 0.36 4.65
CA THR A 125 19.40 1.64 5.17
C THR A 125 20.79 1.56 5.80
N THR A 126 21.29 0.37 6.15
CA THR A 126 22.63 0.21 6.73
C THR A 126 23.70 0.23 5.65
N SER A 127 23.47 -0.49 4.54
CA SER A 127 24.41 -0.50 3.42
C SER A 127 24.17 0.66 2.45
N GLY A 128 22.94 1.17 2.37
CA GLY A 128 22.47 2.12 1.36
C GLY A 128 22.06 1.47 0.04
N MET A 129 22.17 0.14 -0.09
CA MET A 129 21.91 -0.55 -1.35
C MET A 129 20.42 -0.63 -1.67
N ILE A 130 20.09 -0.42 -2.95
CA ILE A 130 18.76 -0.73 -3.48
C ILE A 130 18.71 -2.24 -3.73
N THR A 131 18.08 -2.98 -2.82
CA THR A 131 18.01 -4.45 -2.88
C THR A 131 17.03 -4.94 -3.95
N HIS A 132 15.93 -4.21 -4.12
CA HIS A 132 14.89 -4.52 -5.09
C HIS A 132 14.31 -3.24 -5.68
N VAL A 133 13.89 -3.33 -6.93
CA VAL A 133 13.02 -2.35 -7.58
C VAL A 133 11.75 -3.05 -8.03
N TYR A 134 10.61 -2.36 -8.03
CA TYR A 134 9.37 -2.96 -8.47
C TYR A 134 8.33 -1.95 -8.91
N THR A 135 7.35 -2.47 -9.65
CA THR A 135 6.12 -1.76 -10.01
C THR A 135 4.91 -2.58 -9.57
N ALA A 136 3.92 -1.87 -9.06
CA ALA A 136 2.69 -2.45 -8.55
C ALA A 136 1.48 -1.87 -9.28
N GLY A 137 0.46 -2.70 -9.38
CA GLY A 137 -0.87 -2.31 -9.86
C GLY A 137 -1.87 -3.39 -9.54
N GLY A 138 -3.05 -3.32 -10.12
CA GLY A 138 -4.05 -4.35 -9.97
C GLY A 138 -5.38 -4.02 -10.62
N SER A 139 -6.36 -4.80 -10.23
CA SER A 139 -7.78 -4.61 -10.57
C SER A 139 -8.58 -4.73 -9.28
N PHE A 140 -9.73 -4.08 -9.20
CA PHE A 140 -10.61 -4.25 -8.03
C PHE A 140 -10.95 -5.72 -7.81
N PHE A 141 -11.06 -6.12 -6.55
CA PHE A 141 -11.72 -7.39 -6.25
C PHE A 141 -13.16 -7.37 -6.76
N LYS A 142 -13.67 -8.56 -7.09
CA LYS A 142 -14.94 -8.73 -7.83
C LYS A 142 -16.10 -7.93 -7.22
N TYR A 143 -16.21 -7.90 -5.89
CA TYR A 143 -17.34 -7.31 -5.17
C TYR A 143 -17.02 -5.95 -4.54
N THR A 144 -15.89 -5.33 -4.88
CA THR A 144 -15.49 -4.05 -4.29
C THR A 144 -16.54 -2.96 -4.53
N SER A 145 -17.04 -2.81 -5.75
CA SER A 145 -18.06 -1.81 -6.06
C SER A 145 -19.36 -2.05 -5.30
N ASP A 146 -19.83 -3.30 -5.25
CA ASP A 146 -21.06 -3.67 -4.53
C ASP A 146 -20.97 -3.34 -3.03
N VAL A 147 -19.80 -3.57 -2.42
CA VAL A 147 -19.55 -3.21 -1.01
C VAL A 147 -19.55 -1.71 -0.82
N MET A 148 -18.90 -0.94 -1.71
CA MET A 148 -18.86 0.51 -1.61
C MET A 148 -20.25 1.13 -1.76
N ASP A 149 -21.10 0.58 -2.63
CA ASP A 149 -22.46 1.05 -2.83
C ASP A 149 -23.33 0.74 -1.60
N TYR A 150 -23.28 -0.48 -1.08
CA TYR A 150 -23.96 -0.85 0.17
C TYR A 150 -23.58 0.07 1.34
N LEU A 151 -22.28 0.33 1.53
CA LEU A 151 -21.80 1.19 2.62
C LEU A 151 -22.37 2.61 2.53
N LYS A 152 -22.45 3.18 1.33
CA LYS A 152 -23.03 4.51 1.12
C LYS A 152 -24.54 4.52 1.38
N GLU A 153 -25.25 3.49 0.95
CA GLU A 153 -26.69 3.34 1.21
C GLU A 153 -26.99 3.24 2.72
N GLU A 154 -26.13 2.57 3.48
CA GLU A 154 -26.20 2.46 4.94
C GLU A 154 -25.64 3.70 5.68
N GLY A 155 -25.23 4.75 4.95
CA GLY A 155 -24.79 6.01 5.52
C GLY A 155 -23.41 5.96 6.19
N PHE A 156 -22.51 5.07 5.76
CA PHE A 156 -21.13 5.04 6.22
C PHE A 156 -20.29 6.14 5.58
N GLU A 157 -19.42 6.75 6.39
CA GLU A 157 -18.28 7.53 5.88
C GLU A 157 -17.13 6.57 5.50
N ILE A 158 -16.74 6.58 4.23
CA ILE A 158 -15.74 5.66 3.69
C ILE A 158 -14.40 6.38 3.57
N TYR A 159 -13.34 5.73 4.07
CA TYR A 159 -11.97 6.19 4.03
C TYR A 159 -11.04 5.15 3.42
N ILE A 160 -9.95 5.61 2.81
CA ILE A 160 -8.84 4.76 2.38
C ILE A 160 -7.56 5.25 3.05
N ALA A 161 -6.85 4.35 3.73
CA ALA A 161 -5.53 4.61 4.29
C ALA A 161 -4.53 3.57 3.78
N SER A 162 -3.60 4.00 2.93
CA SER A 162 -2.69 3.07 2.23
C SER A 162 -1.30 3.65 2.02
N GLY A 163 -0.31 2.76 1.90
CA GLY A 163 1.08 3.10 1.57
C GLY A 163 1.30 3.41 0.09
N ASP A 164 0.28 3.23 -0.76
CA ASP A 164 0.35 3.54 -2.19
C ASP A 164 0.49 5.04 -2.44
N ASN A 165 0.96 5.38 -3.65
CA ASN A 165 1.18 6.77 -4.02
C ASN A 165 -0.13 7.55 -4.18
N LYS A 166 -0.04 8.87 -4.08
CA LYS A 166 -1.20 9.76 -4.13
C LYS A 166 -1.93 9.70 -5.48
N HIS A 167 -1.21 9.53 -6.58
CA HIS A 167 -1.79 9.52 -7.92
C HIS A 167 -2.77 8.35 -8.10
N SER A 168 -2.34 7.13 -7.76
CA SER A 168 -3.17 5.93 -7.88
C SER A 168 -4.40 5.96 -6.94
N LEU A 169 -4.22 6.45 -5.71
CA LEU A 169 -5.33 6.59 -4.76
C LEU A 169 -6.35 7.66 -5.18
N ASN A 170 -5.91 8.72 -5.87
CA ASN A 170 -6.84 9.67 -6.49
C ASN A 170 -7.65 9.02 -7.61
N GLN A 171 -7.05 8.16 -8.42
CA GLN A 171 -7.76 7.40 -9.44
C GLN A 171 -8.79 6.45 -8.81
N ILE A 172 -8.39 5.70 -7.77
CA ILE A 172 -9.27 4.77 -7.05
C ILE A 172 -10.44 5.52 -6.40
N SER A 173 -10.17 6.60 -5.68
CA SER A 173 -11.22 7.40 -5.03
C SER A 173 -12.19 8.01 -6.03
N SER A 174 -11.72 8.42 -7.21
CA SER A 174 -12.59 8.89 -8.28
C SER A 174 -13.50 7.79 -8.82
N ILE A 175 -12.99 6.56 -9.01
CA ILE A 175 -13.78 5.43 -9.51
C ILE A 175 -14.82 4.99 -8.48
N LEU A 176 -14.42 4.94 -7.21
CA LEU A 176 -15.28 4.51 -6.11
C LEU A 176 -16.12 5.64 -5.53
N ASN A 177 -16.04 6.86 -6.08
CA ASN A 177 -16.73 8.07 -5.59
C ASN A 177 -16.55 8.28 -4.06
N ILE A 178 -15.29 8.29 -3.62
CA ILE A 178 -14.89 8.57 -2.24
C ILE A 178 -14.32 10.00 -2.19
N ALA A 179 -14.69 10.77 -1.17
CA ALA A 179 -14.22 12.14 -1.02
C ALA A 179 -12.68 12.18 -0.87
N LYS A 180 -12.02 13.11 -1.57
CA LYS A 180 -10.55 13.24 -1.53
C LYS A 180 -10.00 13.47 -0.12
N ASN A 181 -10.77 14.16 0.73
CA ASN A 181 -10.39 14.41 2.13
C ASN A 181 -10.41 13.13 2.99
N ASN A 182 -10.99 12.04 2.48
CA ASN A 182 -11.06 10.74 3.14
C ASN A 182 -9.93 9.80 2.69
N ILE A 183 -8.96 10.30 1.90
CA ILE A 183 -7.85 9.51 1.36
C ILE A 183 -6.55 9.90 2.06
N TYR A 184 -5.93 8.91 2.71
CA TYR A 184 -4.62 9.01 3.33
C TYR A 184 -3.62 8.18 2.53
N SER A 185 -2.90 8.85 1.63
CA SER A 185 -1.82 8.25 0.83
C SER A 185 -0.54 8.07 1.64
N THR A 186 0.37 7.22 1.15
CA THR A 186 1.71 7.00 1.74
C THR A 186 1.69 6.79 3.26
N CYS A 187 0.59 6.22 3.74
CA CYS A 187 0.23 6.11 5.14
C CYS A 187 0.83 4.81 5.71
N ASN A 188 1.90 4.97 6.48
CA ASN A 188 2.56 3.88 7.19
C ASN A 188 1.71 3.32 8.35
N VAL A 189 2.20 2.29 9.03
CA VAL A 189 1.49 1.59 10.11
C VAL A 189 0.98 2.52 11.23
N ASN A 190 1.77 3.52 11.63
CA ASN A 190 1.39 4.47 12.68
C ASN A 190 0.38 5.49 12.16
N CYS A 191 0.57 5.98 10.94
CA CYS A 191 -0.40 6.85 10.27
C CYS A 191 -1.79 6.18 10.22
N LYS A 192 -1.87 4.90 9.85
CA LYS A 192 -3.14 4.17 9.80
C LYS A 192 -3.81 4.09 11.17
N GLU A 193 -3.05 3.80 12.24
CA GLU A 193 -3.57 3.81 13.61
C GLU A 193 -4.10 5.20 14.01
N SER A 194 -3.36 6.27 13.68
CA SER A 194 -3.79 7.65 13.96
C SER A 194 -5.06 8.04 13.22
N VAL A 195 -5.30 7.53 12.01
CA VAL A 195 -6.56 7.74 11.28
C VAL A 195 -7.73 7.16 12.05
N ILE A 196 -7.60 5.92 12.56
CA ILE A 196 -8.64 5.28 13.38
C ILE A 196 -8.91 6.10 14.65
N GLU A 197 -7.85 6.47 15.37
CA GLU A 197 -7.98 7.26 16.60
C GLU A 197 -8.65 8.62 16.36
N LYS A 198 -8.29 9.31 15.28
CA LYS A 198 -8.91 10.58 14.89
C LYS A 198 -10.41 10.41 14.69
N LEU A 199 -10.84 9.41 13.92
CA LEU A 199 -12.26 9.17 13.63
C LEU A 199 -13.03 8.78 14.90
N GLN A 200 -12.44 7.97 15.79
CA GLN A 200 -13.05 7.65 17.08
C GLN A 200 -13.25 8.91 17.94
N ASN A 201 -12.26 9.80 17.99
CA ASN A 201 -12.36 11.08 18.70
C ASN A 201 -13.42 12.02 18.12
N GLU A 202 -13.71 11.90 16.82
CA GLU A 202 -14.82 12.60 16.15
C GLU A 202 -16.20 11.96 16.42
N GLY A 203 -16.25 10.87 17.19
CA GLY A 203 -17.49 10.20 17.60
C GLY A 203 -18.01 9.14 16.62
N TYR A 204 -17.16 8.69 15.69
CA TYR A 204 -17.48 7.54 14.84
C TYR A 204 -17.23 6.22 15.58
N TYR A 205 -18.11 5.25 15.33
CA TYR A 205 -17.76 3.85 15.47
C TYR A 205 -16.99 3.43 14.21
N VAL A 206 -15.77 2.94 14.35
CA VAL A 206 -14.83 2.77 13.24
C VAL A 206 -14.57 1.29 12.96
N TYR A 207 -14.85 0.88 11.73
CA TYR A 207 -14.41 -0.38 11.16
C TYR A 207 -13.08 -0.18 10.45
N MET A 208 -12.12 -1.09 10.63
CA MET A 208 -10.88 -1.13 9.84
C MET A 208 -10.81 -2.43 9.05
N VAL A 209 -10.60 -2.35 7.74
CA VAL A 209 -10.39 -3.51 6.86
C VAL A 209 -8.98 -3.44 6.30
N GLY A 210 -8.14 -4.42 6.62
CA GLY A 210 -6.78 -4.54 6.11
C GLY A 210 -6.43 -5.96 5.72
N ASN A 211 -5.27 -6.18 5.12
CA ASN A 211 -4.82 -7.49 4.65
C ASN A 211 -3.43 -7.87 5.15
N HIS A 212 -2.64 -6.95 5.69
CA HIS A 212 -1.24 -7.23 5.98
C HIS A 212 -0.76 -6.59 7.28
N THR A 213 0.49 -6.89 7.66
CA THR A 213 1.09 -6.48 8.94
C THR A 213 1.22 -4.96 9.11
N ASN A 214 1.21 -4.18 8.03
CA ASN A 214 1.17 -2.72 8.10
C ASN A 214 -0.20 -2.18 8.56
N ASP A 215 -1.22 -3.03 8.64
CA ASP A 215 -2.56 -2.66 9.12
C ASP A 215 -2.77 -3.05 10.59
N ILE A 216 -1.84 -3.79 11.19
CA ILE A 216 -2.06 -4.47 12.49
C ILE A 216 -2.45 -3.52 13.62
N LEU A 217 -1.86 -2.32 13.67
CA LEU A 217 -2.16 -1.34 14.72
C LEU A 217 -3.55 -0.73 14.50
N ALA A 218 -3.89 -0.39 13.26
CA ALA A 218 -5.21 0.12 12.90
C ALA A 218 -6.32 -0.92 13.14
N ILE A 219 -6.08 -2.18 12.75
CA ILE A 219 -7.01 -3.31 12.99
C ILE A 219 -7.27 -3.46 14.49
N LYS A 220 -6.22 -3.44 15.31
CA LYS A 220 -6.33 -3.57 16.77
C LYS A 220 -7.02 -2.37 17.43
N LYS A 221 -6.82 -1.16 16.89
CA LYS A 221 -7.33 0.10 17.45
C LYS A 221 -8.82 0.33 17.13
N ALA A 222 -9.28 -0.19 15.98
CA ALA A 222 -10.65 -0.02 15.53
C ALA A 222 -11.66 -0.63 16.50
N ASP A 223 -12.90 -0.14 16.45
CA ASP A 223 -14.00 -0.74 17.21
C ASP A 223 -14.38 -2.12 16.66
N THR A 224 -14.18 -2.31 15.35
CA THR A 224 -14.20 -3.63 14.70
C THR A 224 -13.05 -3.74 13.69
N GLY A 225 -12.07 -4.57 14.00
CA GLY A 225 -10.95 -4.91 13.13
C GLY A 225 -11.24 -6.12 12.24
N ILE A 226 -11.17 -5.93 10.92
CA ILE A 226 -11.42 -6.96 9.91
C ILE A 226 -10.13 -7.23 9.12
N LEU A 227 -9.69 -8.48 9.12
CA LEU A 227 -8.58 -8.95 8.29
C LEU A 227 -9.11 -9.72 7.08
N THR A 228 -8.76 -9.28 5.87
CA THR A 228 -9.06 -10.03 4.64
C THR A 228 -7.90 -10.91 4.21
N LEU A 229 -8.21 -12.17 3.88
CA LEU A 229 -7.27 -13.15 3.31
C LEU A 229 -7.39 -13.25 1.78
N GLN A 230 -8.20 -12.40 1.16
CA GLN A 230 -8.57 -12.52 -0.26
C GLN A 230 -7.38 -12.43 -1.23
N GLN A 231 -6.33 -11.70 -0.84
CA GLN A 231 -5.06 -11.59 -1.59
C GLN A 231 -4.22 -12.88 -1.56
N LYS A 232 -4.49 -13.81 -0.63
CA LYS A 232 -3.81 -15.11 -0.47
C LYS A 232 -2.32 -15.00 -0.11
N GLU A 233 -1.96 -13.99 0.67
CA GLU A 233 -0.61 -13.82 1.22
C GLU A 233 -0.39 -14.68 2.46
N LEU A 234 0.86 -15.04 2.73
CA LEU A 234 1.23 -15.80 3.92
C LEU A 234 1.39 -14.85 5.10
N LEU A 235 0.37 -14.80 5.96
CA LEU A 235 0.35 -13.87 7.09
C LEU A 235 0.86 -14.51 8.39
N PRO A 236 1.54 -13.75 9.26
CA PRO A 236 1.93 -14.25 10.56
C PRO A 236 0.69 -14.49 11.43
N LYS A 237 0.70 -15.59 12.20
CA LYS A 237 -0.41 -15.95 13.12
C LYS A 237 -0.81 -14.80 14.06
N ARG A 238 0.16 -14.00 14.48
CA ARG A 238 -0.06 -12.83 15.35
C ARG A 238 -1.00 -11.81 14.72
N LEU A 239 -0.94 -11.60 13.40
CA LEU A 239 -1.85 -10.66 12.71
C LEU A 239 -3.28 -11.19 12.73
N ILE A 240 -3.45 -12.48 12.39
CA ILE A 240 -4.75 -13.15 12.36
C ILE A 240 -5.43 -13.10 13.73
N SER A 241 -4.68 -13.31 14.81
CA SER A 241 -5.23 -13.29 16.18
C SER A 241 -5.59 -11.90 16.72
N GLN A 242 -5.26 -10.82 16.01
CA GLN A 242 -5.56 -9.45 16.44
C GLN A 242 -6.81 -8.87 15.78
N ALA A 243 -7.36 -9.54 14.76
CA ALA A 243 -8.59 -9.13 14.11
C ALA A 243 -9.80 -9.77 14.81
N ASP A 244 -10.87 -9.00 14.96
CA ASP A 244 -12.15 -9.49 15.47
C ASP A 244 -12.79 -10.42 14.44
N TYR A 245 -12.65 -10.08 13.16
CA TYR A 245 -13.17 -10.85 12.04
C TYR A 245 -12.08 -11.15 11.01
N VAL A 246 -12.12 -12.38 10.47
CA VAL A 246 -11.27 -12.80 9.36
C VAL A 246 -12.17 -13.20 8.21
N ILE A 247 -12.01 -12.54 7.06
CA ILE A 247 -12.83 -12.75 5.88
C ILE A 247 -12.01 -13.28 4.70
N SER A 248 -12.66 -13.99 3.79
CA SER A 248 -12.01 -14.53 2.59
C SER A 248 -12.37 -13.79 1.31
N SER A 249 -13.35 -12.89 1.37
CA SER A 249 -13.79 -12.05 0.27
C SER A 249 -14.39 -10.74 0.80
N ILE A 250 -14.15 -9.64 0.10
CA ILE A 250 -14.54 -8.27 0.54
C ILE A 250 -16.05 -8.11 0.78
N ASP A 251 -16.91 -8.84 0.08
CA ASP A 251 -18.36 -8.83 0.28
C ASP A 251 -18.78 -9.29 1.68
N MET A 252 -17.97 -10.12 2.35
CA MET A 252 -18.25 -10.56 3.72
C MET A 252 -18.14 -9.41 4.74
N VAL A 253 -17.59 -8.24 4.37
CA VAL A 253 -17.66 -7.02 5.20
C VAL A 253 -19.13 -6.66 5.49
N ILE A 254 -20.02 -6.87 4.52
CA ILE A 254 -21.46 -6.62 4.69
C ILE A 254 -22.04 -7.50 5.79
N ASP A 255 -21.66 -8.78 5.83
CA ASP A 255 -22.13 -9.72 6.84
C ASP A 255 -21.62 -9.37 8.24
N VAL A 256 -20.38 -8.87 8.35
CA VAL A 256 -19.82 -8.39 9.62
C VAL A 256 -20.59 -7.17 10.10
N ILE A 257 -20.79 -6.17 9.24
CA ILE A 257 -21.53 -4.95 9.59
C ILE A 257 -22.95 -5.26 10.06
N LYS A 258 -23.64 -6.20 9.40
CA LYS A 258 -25.00 -6.61 9.79
C LYS A 258 -25.08 -7.32 11.14
N LYS A 259 -23.99 -7.93 11.61
CA LYS A 259 -23.95 -8.59 12.94
C LYS A 259 -23.68 -7.62 14.08
N GLU A 260 -22.92 -6.56 13.80
CA GLU A 260 -22.52 -5.53 14.76
C GLU A 260 -23.49 -4.32 14.80
N SER A 261 -24.51 -4.29 13.93
CA SER A 261 -25.54 -3.24 13.86
C SER A 261 -26.76 -3.56 14.69
#